data_AF-A0A5C6LP60-F1
#
_entry.id   AF-A0A5C6LP60-F1
#
_cell.length_a   1.000
_cell.length_b   1.000
_cell.length_c   1.000
_cell.angle_alpha   90.00
_cell.angle_beta   90.00
_cell.angle_gamma   90.00
#
_symmetry.space_group_name_H-M   'P 1'
#
loop_
_entity.id
_entity.type
_entity.pdbx_description
1 polymer ?
#
loop_
_entity_poly.entity_id
_entity_poly.type
_entity_poly.pdbx_seq_one_letter_code
_entity_poly.pdbx_strand_id
1 'polypeptide(L)'
;MPPATGTGTWTQASGPNTANIVNPAANNTSVTGLVAGTYTFRWTITNPPCTPSTDDVLIIINTAPVANNDAVTMPEDVAVNINILSNDSDVDGTLNTGVWRLLISRHMVLLVWQQMVL
;
A
#
# COMPACT_ATOMS: atom_id res chain seq x y z
N MET A 1 14.60 -23.54 39.33
CA MET A 1 13.71 -23.83 38.19
C MET A 1 14.35 -23.19 36.96
N PRO A 2 14.60 -23.94 35.87
CA PRO A 2 15.09 -23.34 34.63
C PRO A 2 14.04 -22.36 34.08
N PRO A 3 14.42 -21.33 33.30
CA PRO A 3 13.47 -20.37 32.75
C PRO A 3 12.43 -21.09 31.89
N ALA A 4 11.15 -20.94 32.23
CA ALA A 4 10.08 -21.45 31.39
C ALA A 4 9.98 -20.58 30.13
N THR A 5 10.05 -21.20 28.96
CA THR A 5 9.85 -20.51 27.68
C THR A 5 8.36 -20.30 27.49
N GLY A 6 7.92 -19.05 27.34
CA GLY A 6 6.51 -18.75 27.06
C GLY A 6 6.10 -19.20 25.67
N THR A 7 4.83 -19.60 25.52
CA THR A 7 4.21 -19.91 24.22
C THR A 7 3.52 -18.68 23.68
N GLY A 8 3.81 -18.29 22.44
CA GLY A 8 3.18 -17.13 21.81
C GLY A 8 2.11 -17.50 20.79
N THR A 9 1.15 -16.62 20.57
CA THR A 9 0.10 -16.78 19.56
C THR A 9 -0.28 -15.44 18.94
N TRP A 10 -0.36 -15.39 17.60
CA TRP A 10 -0.85 -14.27 16.82
C TRP A 10 -2.38 -14.28 16.73
N THR A 11 -2.97 -13.11 16.84
CA THR A 11 -4.39 -12.87 16.60
C THR A 11 -4.56 -11.59 15.78
N GLN A 12 -5.61 -11.50 14.98
CA GLN A 12 -5.98 -10.23 14.37
C GLN A 12 -6.86 -9.44 15.34
N ALA A 13 -6.40 -8.27 15.78
CA ALA A 13 -7.14 -7.38 16.66
C ALA A 13 -8.14 -6.50 15.88
N SER A 14 -7.75 -6.05 14.68
CA SER A 14 -8.59 -5.23 13.80
C SER A 14 -8.15 -5.35 12.34
N GLY A 15 -9.03 -4.96 11.42
CA GLY A 15 -8.71 -4.82 10.00
C GLY A 15 -9.96 -4.72 9.11
N PRO A 16 -9.79 -4.29 7.84
CA PRO A 16 -10.87 -4.19 6.84
C PRO A 16 -11.57 -5.52 6.54
N ASN A 17 -10.85 -6.64 6.60
CA ASN A 17 -11.38 -7.99 6.45
C ASN A 17 -10.70 -8.95 7.44
N THR A 18 -11.13 -10.21 7.46
CA THR A 18 -10.43 -11.27 8.21
C THR A 18 -9.24 -11.78 7.40
N ALA A 19 -8.03 -11.59 7.93
CA ALA A 19 -6.79 -12.04 7.35
C ALA A 19 -6.50 -13.51 7.70
N ASN A 20 -5.76 -14.20 6.83
CA ASN A 20 -5.29 -15.56 7.08
C ASN A 20 -3.86 -15.56 7.64
N ILE A 21 -3.71 -15.91 8.92
CA ILE A 21 -2.41 -16.08 9.59
C ILE A 21 -1.96 -17.53 9.41
N VAL A 22 -0.89 -17.76 8.65
CA VAL A 22 -0.49 -19.11 8.22
C VAL A 22 -0.13 -20.02 9.40
N ASN A 23 0.66 -19.51 10.36
CA ASN A 23 0.96 -20.21 11.59
C ASN A 23 0.88 -19.25 12.78
N PRO A 24 -0.28 -19.20 13.47
CA PRO A 24 -0.45 -18.30 14.60
C PRO A 24 0.53 -18.56 15.76
N ALA A 25 1.07 -19.77 15.91
CA ALA A 25 1.98 -20.11 17.00
C ALA A 25 3.47 -19.81 16.69
N ALA A 26 3.81 -19.51 15.44
CA ALA A 26 5.17 -19.14 15.07
C ALA A 26 5.41 -17.66 15.36
N ASN A 27 6.52 -17.34 16.02
CA ASN A 27 6.94 -15.96 16.27
C ASN A 27 7.18 -15.16 14.98
N ASN A 28 7.53 -15.85 13.89
CA ASN A 28 7.58 -15.33 12.54
C ASN A 28 6.60 -16.12 11.66
N THR A 29 5.57 -15.46 11.14
CA THR A 29 4.55 -16.05 10.27
C THR A 29 4.24 -15.12 9.10
N SER A 30 3.76 -15.69 8.01
CA SER A 30 3.15 -14.93 6.93
C SER A 30 1.67 -14.69 7.20
N VAL A 31 1.17 -13.58 6.69
CA VAL A 31 -0.26 -13.23 6.66
C VAL A 31 -0.68 -13.03 5.21
N THR A 32 -1.85 -13.56 4.83
CA THR A 32 -2.36 -13.57 3.46
C THR A 32 -3.84 -13.17 3.42
N GLY A 33 -4.36 -12.87 2.22
CA GLY A 33 -5.76 -12.46 2.04
C GLY A 33 -6.06 -11.03 2.50
N LEU A 34 -5.04 -10.19 2.59
CA LEU A 34 -5.19 -8.78 2.96
C LEU A 34 -5.76 -7.97 1.80
N VAL A 35 -6.68 -7.06 2.12
CA VAL A 35 -7.13 -5.97 1.24
C VAL A 35 -6.61 -4.64 1.76
N ALA A 36 -6.67 -3.59 0.92
CA ALA A 36 -6.23 -2.26 1.30
C ALA A 36 -6.89 -1.75 2.60
N GLY A 37 -6.11 -1.04 3.40
CA GLY A 37 -6.47 -0.52 4.72
C GLY A 37 -5.51 -0.96 5.83
N THR A 38 -5.88 -0.64 7.07
CA THR A 38 -5.00 -0.79 8.25
C THR A 38 -5.39 -2.00 9.10
N TYR A 39 -4.43 -2.88 9.37
CA TYR A 39 -4.58 -4.04 10.25
C TYR A 39 -3.78 -3.84 11.54
N THR A 40 -4.30 -4.42 12.62
CA THR A 40 -3.55 -4.60 13.86
C THR A 40 -3.50 -6.09 14.19
N PHE A 41 -2.29 -6.64 14.25
CA PHE A 41 -2.04 -8.02 14.67
C PHE A 41 -1.43 -8.03 16.06
N ARG A 42 -1.94 -8.87 16.95
CA ARG A 42 -1.50 -8.98 18.34
C ARG A 42 -0.78 -10.28 18.60
N TRP A 43 0.45 -10.21 19.08
CA TRP A 43 1.19 -11.34 19.64
C TRP A 43 0.91 -11.43 21.12
N THR A 44 0.43 -12.59 21.60
CA THR A 44 0.19 -12.85 23.02
C THR A 44 1.09 -13.98 23.50
N ILE A 45 1.92 -13.74 24.51
CA ILE A 45 2.77 -14.75 25.13
C ILE A 45 2.14 -15.20 26.45
N THR A 46 1.95 -16.50 26.61
CA THR A 46 1.47 -17.16 27.83
C THR A 46 2.59 -17.98 28.45
N ASN A 47 2.80 -17.84 29.77
CA ASN A 47 3.79 -18.62 30.51
C ASN A 47 3.34 -18.82 31.97
N PRO A 48 2.41 -19.75 32.26
CA PRO A 48 1.92 -19.94 33.62
C PRO A 48 3.06 -20.23 34.62
N PRO A 49 3.06 -19.64 35.82
CA PRO A 49 1.99 -18.83 36.43
C PRO A 49 2.04 -17.33 36.08
N CYS A 50 2.97 -16.90 35.22
CA CYS A 50 3.10 -15.48 34.87
C CYS A 50 1.87 -14.99 34.09
N THR A 51 1.50 -13.74 34.35
CA THR A 51 0.50 -13.02 33.55
C THR A 51 0.93 -12.99 32.08
N PRO A 52 0.00 -13.20 31.13
CA PRO A 52 0.32 -13.07 29.71
C PRO A 52 0.82 -11.66 29.36
N SER A 53 1.73 -11.58 28.39
CA SER A 53 2.15 -10.31 27.79
C SER A 53 1.65 -10.20 26.35
N THR A 54 1.41 -8.99 25.88
CA THR A 54 0.91 -8.72 24.53
C THR A 54 1.69 -7.63 23.83
N ASP A 55 1.83 -7.73 22.51
CA ASP A 55 2.39 -6.69 21.64
C ASP A 55 1.58 -6.57 20.35
N ASP A 56 1.44 -5.34 19.83
CA ASP A 56 0.60 -5.03 18.67
C ASP A 56 1.46 -4.55 17.49
N VAL A 57 1.25 -5.18 16.33
CA VAL A 57 1.90 -4.86 15.06
C VAL A 57 0.88 -4.21 14.12
N LEU A 58 1.15 -2.97 13.71
CA LEU A 58 0.36 -2.24 12.74
C LEU A 58 0.88 -2.51 11.31
N ILE A 59 0.00 -2.93 10.41
CA ILE A 59 0.31 -3.11 8.99
C ILE A 59 -0.67 -2.27 8.17
N ILE A 60 -0.15 -1.43 7.28
CA ILE A 60 -0.94 -0.62 6.35
C ILE A 60 -0.76 -1.20 4.95
N ILE A 61 -1.86 -1.58 4.31
CA ILE A 61 -1.88 -2.04 2.92
C ILE A 61 -2.42 -0.91 2.06
N ASN A 62 -1.60 -0.42 1.13
CA ASN A 62 -1.98 0.67 0.23
C ASN A 62 -2.92 0.18 -0.88
N THR A 63 -3.84 1.03 -1.28
CA THR A 63 -4.63 0.89 -2.50
C THR A 63 -3.79 1.31 -3.69
N ALA A 64 -3.97 0.66 -4.85
CA ALA A 64 -3.31 1.13 -6.07
C ALA A 64 -3.92 2.47 -6.52
N PRO A 65 -3.12 3.41 -7.02
CA PRO A 65 -3.63 4.63 -7.64
C PRO A 65 -4.42 4.31 -8.92
N VAL A 66 -5.32 5.21 -9.29
CA VAL A 66 -6.10 5.16 -10.53
C VAL A 66 -5.55 6.21 -11.49
N ALA A 67 -4.92 5.72 -12.57
CA ALA A 67 -4.45 6.56 -13.67
C ALA A 67 -5.53 6.73 -14.75
N ASN A 68 -5.67 7.94 -15.28
CA ASN A 68 -6.60 8.26 -16.34
C ASN A 68 -5.85 8.78 -17.58
N ASN A 69 -6.28 8.37 -18.77
CA ASN A 69 -5.62 8.79 -20.01
C ASN A 69 -5.71 10.32 -20.20
N ASP A 70 -4.57 10.94 -20.49
CA ASP A 70 -4.49 12.34 -20.89
C ASP A 70 -4.71 12.51 -22.39
N ALA A 71 -5.51 13.51 -22.75
CA ALA A 71 -5.70 13.93 -24.13
C ALA A 71 -5.66 15.45 -24.24
N VAL A 72 -4.77 15.96 -25.09
CA VAL A 72 -4.57 17.38 -25.30
C VAL A 72 -4.50 17.67 -26.80
N THR A 73 -5.27 18.67 -27.25
CA THR A 73 -5.24 19.19 -28.63
C THR A 73 -4.79 20.64 -28.61
N MET A 74 -3.78 20.98 -29.40
CA MET A 74 -3.15 22.30 -29.34
C MET A 74 -2.78 22.84 -30.71
N PRO A 75 -2.80 24.18 -30.87
CA PRO A 75 -2.25 24.84 -32.04
C PRO A 75 -0.76 24.56 -32.18
N GLU A 76 -0.28 24.61 -33.41
CA GLU A 76 1.13 24.50 -33.73
C GLU A 76 1.98 25.59 -33.05
N ASP A 77 3.23 25.22 -32.75
CA ASP A 77 4.26 26.12 -32.23
C ASP A 77 3.89 26.87 -30.93
N VAL A 78 2.91 26.35 -30.19
CA VAL A 78 2.54 26.82 -28.85
C VAL A 78 3.05 25.84 -27.80
N ALA A 79 3.93 26.32 -26.93
CA ALA A 79 4.38 25.55 -25.78
C ALA A 79 3.25 25.43 -24.74
N VAL A 80 3.05 24.23 -24.23
CA VAL A 80 2.09 23.97 -23.15
C VAL A 80 2.71 23.16 -22.04
N ASN A 81 2.27 23.51 -20.83
CA ASN A 81 2.47 22.74 -19.63
C ASN A 81 1.28 21.78 -19.44
N ILE A 82 1.52 20.49 -19.63
CA ILE A 82 0.55 19.44 -19.31
C ILE A 82 0.92 18.90 -17.93
N ASN A 83 -0.04 18.93 -17.00
CA ASN A 83 0.09 18.18 -15.75
C ASN A 83 -0.49 16.78 -15.96
N ILE A 84 0.40 15.80 -16.07
CA ILE A 84 0.06 14.37 -16.23
C ILE A 84 -0.62 13.75 -15.01
N LEU A 85 -0.74 14.49 -13.90
CA LEU A 85 -1.47 14.04 -12.70
C LEU A 85 -2.83 14.72 -12.55
N SER A 86 -3.23 15.54 -13.52
CA SER A 86 -4.40 16.41 -13.36
C SER A 86 -5.72 15.65 -13.25
N ASN A 87 -5.78 14.44 -13.81
CA ASN A 87 -6.94 13.55 -13.82
C ASN A 87 -6.68 12.23 -13.06
N ASP A 88 -5.49 12.03 -12.51
CA ASP A 88 -5.14 10.85 -11.74
C ASP A 88 -5.62 10.99 -10.29
N SER A 89 -5.87 9.87 -9.62
CA SER A 89 -6.27 9.86 -8.21
C SER A 89 -5.63 8.71 -7.44
N ASP A 90 -5.35 8.93 -6.17
CA ASP A 90 -5.04 7.88 -5.22
C ASP A 90 -5.89 8.11 -3.97
N VAL A 91 -6.51 7.04 -3.49
CA VAL A 91 -7.43 7.09 -2.35
C VAL A 91 -6.68 7.23 -1.03
N ASP A 92 -5.43 6.74 -0.98
CA ASP A 92 -4.63 6.70 0.25
C ASP A 92 -3.57 7.82 0.34
N GLY A 93 -3.44 8.63 -0.72
CA GLY A 93 -2.66 9.86 -0.67
C GLY A 93 -1.84 10.15 -1.93
N THR A 94 -0.56 10.43 -1.72
CA THR A 94 0.25 11.14 -2.71
C THR A 94 0.58 10.28 -3.93
N LEU A 95 0.15 10.75 -5.10
CA LEU A 95 0.65 10.29 -6.39
C LEU A 95 2.14 10.62 -6.51
N ASN A 96 3.00 9.61 -6.41
CA ASN A 96 4.44 9.77 -6.59
C ASN A 96 4.79 9.63 -8.08
N THR A 97 5.19 10.73 -8.73
CA THR A 97 5.70 10.65 -10.10
C THR A 97 6.93 11.54 -10.34
N GLY A 98 7.85 11.06 -11.17
CA GLY A 98 8.93 11.87 -11.74
C GLY A 98 8.40 12.93 -12.71
N VAL A 99 9.08 14.07 -12.78
CA VAL A 99 8.71 15.18 -13.69
C VAL A 99 9.23 14.89 -15.10
N TRP A 100 8.35 14.83 -16.10
CA TRP A 100 8.72 14.74 -17.51
C TRP A 100 8.53 16.09 -18.21
N ARG A 101 9.54 16.53 -18.96
CA ARG A 101 9.48 17.73 -19.82
C ARG A 101 9.58 17.29 -21.28
N LEU A 102 8.54 17.52 -22.06
CA LEU A 102 8.51 17.21 -23.48
C LEU A 102 8.51 18.51 -24.32
N LEU A 103 9.29 18.55 -25.39
CA LEU A 103 9.27 19.59 -26.41
C LEU A 103 8.69 18.95 -27.69
N ILE A 104 7.55 19.43 -28.19
CA ILE A 104 6.88 18.88 -29.40
C ILE A 104 7.04 19.87 -30.56
N SER A 105 7.23 19.38 -31.79
CA SER A 105 7.26 20.18 -33.03
C SER A 105 6.34 19.58 -34.09
N ARG A 106 5.40 20.41 -34.59
CA ARG A 106 4.31 20.18 -35.58
C ARG A 106 3.10 19.35 -35.14
N HIS A 107 1.92 19.75 -35.63
CA HIS A 107 0.56 19.20 -35.41
C HIS A 107 0.56 17.69 -35.13
N MET A 108 0.48 17.32 -33.85
CA MET A 108 0.36 15.94 -33.41
C MET A 108 -0.64 15.88 -32.27
N VAL A 109 -1.62 14.98 -32.36
CA VAL A 109 -2.43 14.59 -31.21
C VAL A 109 -1.55 13.67 -30.36
N LEU A 110 -1.23 14.11 -29.15
CA LEU A 110 -0.43 13.32 -28.23
C LEU A 110 -1.36 12.47 -27.36
N LEU A 111 -1.30 11.15 -27.53
CA LEU A 111 -1.82 10.20 -26.54
C LEU A 111 -0.65 9.81 -25.64
N VAL A 112 -0.68 10.26 -24.39
CA VAL A 112 0.24 9.78 -23.38
C VAL A 112 -0.41 8.58 -22.71
N TRP A 113 0.16 7.39 -22.95
CA TRP A 113 -0.19 6.21 -22.16
C TRP A 113 0.60 6.25 -20.87
N GLN A 114 -0.08 6.42 -19.74
CA GLN A 114 0.54 6.39 -18.42
C GLN A 114 0.51 4.95 -17.88
N GLN A 115 1.68 4.36 -17.64
CA GLN A 115 1.82 3.21 -16.75
C GLN A 115 2.36 3.72 -15.41
N MET A 116 1.56 3.61 -14.34
CA MET A 116 2.10 3.69 -12.98
C MET A 116 2.75 2.35 -12.64
N VAL A 117 4.04 2.39 -12.33
CA VAL A 117 4.76 1.26 -11.72
C VAL A 117 4.47 1.31 -10.22
N LEU A 118 4.07 0.15 -9.68
CA LEU A 118 3.80 -0.12 -8.26
C LEU A 118 4.98 0.22 -7.35
#